data_AF-A0A3S0JEV5-F1
#
_entry.id   AF-A0A3S0JEV5-F1
#
_cell.length_a   1.000
_cell.length_b   1.000
_cell.length_c   1.000
_cell.angle_alpha   90.00
_cell.angle_beta   90.00
_cell.angle_gamma   90.00
#
_symmetry.space_group_name_H-M   'P 1'
#
loop_
_entity.id
_entity.type
_entity.pdbx_description
1 polymer ?
#
loop_
_entity_poly.entity_id
_entity_poly.type
_entity_poly.pdbx_seq_one_letter_code
_entity_poly.pdbx_strand_id
1 'polypeptide(L)' 'MSLEMKPACERCRQPLPPDSPDARICSYECTYCRDCSEHRLHGRCPNCGGELLARPRRLPTAGG' A
#
# COMPACT_ATOMS: atom_id res chain seq x y z
N MET A 1 15.62 14.43 0.02
CA MET A 1 14.16 14.29 0.25
C MET A 1 13.87 12.86 0.69
N SER A 2 13.19 12.66 1.82
CA SER A 2 12.85 11.34 2.37
C SER A 2 11.55 10.82 1.75
N LEU A 3 11.53 9.55 1.31
CA LEU A 3 10.32 8.89 0.80
C LEU A 3 9.30 8.75 1.94
N GLU A 4 8.23 9.54 1.91
CA GLU A 4 7.17 9.48 2.93
C GLU A 4 6.20 8.35 2.59
N MET A 5 6.33 7.21 3.28
CA MET A 5 5.36 6.12 3.16
C MET A 5 3.98 6.62 3.60
N LYS A 6 3.00 6.59 2.69
CA LYS A 6 1.60 6.90 2.99
C LYS A 6 1.10 5.99 4.13
N PRO A 7 0.67 6.56 5.27
CA PRO A 7 0.34 5.79 6.46
C PRO A 7 -1.12 5.32 6.50
N ALA A 8 -1.89 5.51 5.41
CA ALA A 8 -3.30 5.18 5.37
C ALA A 8 -3.78 4.77 3.98
N CYS A 9 -4.87 4.00 3.93
CA CYS A 9 -5.59 3.68 2.70
C CYS A 9 -6.18 4.95 2.08
N GLU A 10 -5.90 5.22 0.81
CA GLU A 10 -6.40 6.44 0.13
C GLU A 10 -7.92 6.43 -0.06
N ARG A 11 -8.57 5.26 0.03
CA ARG A 11 -10.03 5.11 -0.13
C ARG A 11 -10.81 5.21 1.19
N CYS A 12 -10.46 4.38 2.17
CA CYS A 12 -11.20 4.30 3.44
C CYS A 12 -10.49 4.97 4.62
N ARG A 13 -9.28 5.49 4.41
CA ARG A 13 -8.44 6.15 5.42
C ARG A 13 -8.08 5.30 6.64
N GLN A 14 -8.26 3.97 6.55
CA GLN A 14 -7.73 3.02 7.53
C GLN A 14 -6.20 3.19 7.66
N PRO A 15 -5.63 3.17 8.88
CA PRO A 15 -4.19 3.18 9.09
C PRO A 15 -3.51 1.95 8.48
N LEU A 16 -2.42 2.20 7.74
CA LEU A 16 -1.56 1.20 7.10
C LEU A 16 -0.10 1.49 7.51
N PRO A 17 0.29 1.12 8.74
CA PRO A 17 1.65 1.33 9.25
C PRO A 17 2.71 0.68 8.35
N PRO A 18 3.99 1.10 8.42
CA PRO A 18 5.10 0.62 7.57
C PRO A 18 5.15 -0.91 7.41
N ASP A 19 4.85 -1.61 8.50
CA ASP A 19 4.94 -3.06 8.65
C ASP A 19 3.62 -3.80 8.37
N SER A 20 2.56 -3.07 7.99
CA SER A 20 1.23 -3.64 7.76
C SER A 20 1.25 -4.67 6.61
N PRO A 21 0.81 -5.93 6.86
CA PRO A 21 0.67 -6.93 5.81
C PRO A 21 -0.53 -6.67 4.87
N ASP A 22 -1.43 -5.78 5.29
CA ASP A 22 -2.65 -5.43 4.56
C ASP A 22 -2.43 -4.26 3.61
N ALA A 23 -1.26 -3.62 3.62
CA ALA A 23 -0.96 -2.57 2.65
C ALA A 23 -0.82 -3.17 1.24
N ARG A 24 -1.51 -2.56 0.28
CA ARG A 24 -1.38 -2.81 -1.15
C ARG A 24 -0.89 -1.55 -1.84
N ILE A 25 0.01 -1.68 -2.79
CA ILE A 25 0.66 -0.58 -3.50
C ILE A 25 0.66 -0.82 -5.01
N CYS A 26 0.56 0.24 -5.82
CA CYS A 26 0.82 0.19 -7.26
C CYS A 26 2.19 0.81 -7.60
N SER A 27 2.63 0.72 -8.87
CA SER A 27 3.92 1.29 -9.33
C SER A 27 4.04 2.82 -9.18
N TYR A 28 2.91 3.52 -8.99
CA TYR A 28 2.86 4.97 -8.72
C TYR A 28 2.68 5.26 -7.22
N GLU A 29 2.97 4.28 -6.37
CA GLU A 29 2.97 4.42 -4.92
C GLU A 29 1.61 4.83 -4.31
N CYS A 30 0.51 4.57 -5.02
CA CYS A 30 -0.82 4.69 -4.43
C CYS A 30 -1.04 3.54 -3.45
N THR A 31 -1.52 3.85 -2.24
CA THR A 31 -1.62 2.87 -1.15
C THR A 31 -3.08 2.61 -0.76
N TYR A 32 -3.48 1.34 -0.75
CA TYR A 32 -4.82 0.88 -0.38
C TYR A 32 -4.74 -0.28 0.60
N CYS A 33 -5.77 -0.47 1.43
CA CYS A 33 -5.83 -1.66 2.28
C CYS A 33 -6.25 -2.88 1.45
N ARG A 34 -5.91 -4.07 1.95
CA ARG A 34 -6.25 -5.36 1.35
C ARG A 34 -7.74 -5.46 1.00
N ASP A 35 -8.61 -5.10 1.94
CA ASP A 35 -10.07 -5.12 1.74
C ASP A 35 -10.51 -4.19 0.58
N CYS A 36 -9.96 -2.96 0.54
CA CYS A 36 -10.24 -2.03 -0.54
C CYS A 36 -9.69 -2.54 -1.88
N SER A 37 -8.54 -3.19 -1.90
CA SER A 37 -8.00 -3.79 -3.11
C SER A 37 -8.91 -4.91 -3.62
N GLU A 38 -9.28 -5.87 -2.77
CA GLU A 38 -10.00 -7.08 -3.17
C GLU A 38 -11.49 -6.82 -3.47
N HIS A 39 -12.22 -6.16 -2.57
CA HIS A 39 -13.69 -6.09 -2.64
C HIS A 39 -14.25 -4.89 -3.39
N ARG A 40 -13.40 -3.91 -3.61
CA ARG A 40 -13.80 -2.51 -3.79
C ARG A 40 -13.16 -1.93 -5.04
N LEU A 41 -11.92 -2.32 -5.32
CA LEU A 41 -11.11 -1.90 -6.46
C LEU A 41 -10.75 -3.07 -7.39
N HIS A 42 -11.11 -4.30 -7.02
CA HIS A 42 -10.90 -5.52 -7.81
C HIS A 42 -9.45 -5.71 -8.28
N GLY A 43 -8.50 -5.42 -7.40
CA GLY A 43 -7.06 -5.56 -7.64
C GLY A 43 -6.45 -4.49 -8.55
N ARG A 44 -7.20 -3.45 -8.96
CA ARG A 44 -6.69 -2.35 -9.80
C ARG A 44 -6.75 -1.00 -9.11
N CYS A 45 -5.67 -0.23 -9.25
CA CYS A 45 -5.61 1.12 -8.74
C CYS A 45 -6.56 2.04 -9.52
N PRO A 46 -7.47 2.79 -8.87
CA PRO A 46 -8.38 3.70 -9.55
C PRO A 46 -7.68 4.95 -10.11
N ASN A 47 -6.50 5.29 -9.58
CA ASN A 47 -5.75 6.48 -10.00
C ASN A 47 -4.85 6.22 -11.22
N CYS A 48 -4.21 5.05 -11.30
CA CYS A 48 -3.27 4.74 -12.38
C CYS A 48 -3.68 3.56 -13.28
N GLY A 49 -4.73 2.80 -12.92
CA GLY A 49 -5.21 1.64 -13.67
C GLY A 49 -4.36 0.36 -13.56
N GLY A 50 -3.19 0.43 -12.92
CA GLY A 50 -2.27 -0.69 -12.69
C GLY A 50 -2.68 -1.63 -11.56
N GLU A 51 -1.94 -2.71 -11.39
CA GLU A 51 -2.20 -3.72 -10.35
C GLU A 51 -1.89 -3.22 -8.93
N LEU A 52 -2.64 -3.73 -7.96
CA LEU A 52 -2.42 -3.51 -6.54
C LEU A 52 -1.80 -4.75 -5.89
N LEU A 53 -0.50 -4.70 -5.66
CA LEU A 53 0.29 -5.79 -5.05
C LEU A 53 0.58 -5.53 -3.58
N ALA A 54 1.03 -6.55 -2.84
CA ALA A 54 1.46 -6.38 -1.45
C ALA A 54 2.57 -5.34 -1.34
N ARG A 55 2.40 -4.34 -0.45
CA ARG A 55 3.42 -3.33 -0.21
C ARG A 55 4.66 -4.00 0.41
N PRO A 56 5.87 -3.80 -0.16
CA PRO A 56 7.09 -4.26 0.48
C PRO A 56 7.19 -3.71 1.91
N ARG A 57 7.41 -4.61 2.87
CA ARG A 57 7.59 -4.24 4.28
C ARG A 57 9.04 -3.82 4.49
N ARG A 58 9.25 -2.78 5.30
CA ARG A 58 10.58 -2.44 5.78
C ARG A 58 11.04 -3.61 6.66
N LEU A 59 12.06 -4.34 6.24
CA LEU A 59 12.73 -5.25 7.15
C LEU A 59 13.37 -4.39 8.25
N PRO A 60 13.28 -4.78 9.55
CA PRO A 60 14.21 -4.20 10.52
C PRO A 60 15.60 -4.46 9.96
N THR A 61 16.39 -3.40 9.83
CA THR A 61 17.71 -3.40 9.20
C THR A 61 18.42 -4.72 9.52
N ALA A 62 18.62 -5.57 8.50
CA ALA A 62 19.52 -6.69 8.66
C ALA A 62 20.89 -6.08 8.94
N GLY A 63 21.27 -6.05 10.21
CA GLY A 63 22.60 -5.63 10.62
C GLY A 63 23.60 -6.55 9.94
N GLY A 64 24.40 -5.95 9.05
CA GLY A 64 25.63 -6.50 8.50
C GLY A 64 26.73 -5.51 8.78
#